data_AF-A0A534UJX0-F1
#
_entry.id   AF-A0A534UJX0-F1
#
_cell.length_a   1.000
_cell.length_b   1.000
_cell.length_c   1.000
_cell.angle_alpha   90.00
_cell.angle_beta   90.00
_cell.angle_gamma   90.00
#
_symmetry.space_group_name_H-M   'P 1'
#
loop_
_entity.id
_entity.type
_entity.pdbx_description
1 polymer ?
#
loop_
_entity_poly.entity_id
_entity_poly.type
_entity_poly.pdbx_seq_one_letter_code
_entity_poly.pdbx_strand_id
1 'polypeptide(L)'
;LFSGLAIRAVGKAAYYVINDVREQFKEKPGILAGSERPDYGRCVDIVTRGALREMVLPGLLAVFMPIVVGVVFRAAFHVGAEAVAALLMVGTMSGILMATLLNNGGGAWDNAKKFIETGEYGGKGSDAHKAAVVGDTVGDPFKDTAGPSLHVLIKLLSTITLVMAPLFI
;
A
#
# COMPACT_ATOMS: atom_id res chain seq x y z
N LEU A 1 0.69 -11.12 -3.92
CA LEU A 1 -0.63 -11.01 -3.23
C LEU A 1 -0.69 -9.82 -2.28
N PHE A 2 0.14 -9.78 -1.23
CA PHE A 2 0.14 -8.72 -0.21
C PHE A 2 0.15 -7.29 -0.81
N SER A 3 1.12 -6.98 -1.69
CA SER A 3 1.23 -5.66 -2.31
C SER A 3 -0.01 -5.26 -3.09
N GLY A 4 -0.62 -6.22 -3.82
CA GLY A 4 -1.86 -5.96 -4.56
C GLY A 4 -3.04 -5.64 -3.65
N LEU A 5 -3.15 -6.31 -2.50
CA LEU A 5 -4.16 -6.00 -1.49
C LEU A 5 -3.94 -4.61 -0.89
N ALA A 6 -2.70 -4.27 -0.56
CA ALA A 6 -2.34 -2.96 -0.02
C ALA A 6 -2.60 -1.82 -1.02
N ILE A 7 -2.18 -1.98 -2.28
CA ILE A 7 -2.41 -0.97 -3.33
C ILE A 7 -3.92 -0.82 -3.60
N ARG A 8 -4.66 -1.93 -3.66
CA ARG A 8 -6.12 -1.90 -3.86
C ARG A 8 -6.85 -1.22 -2.70
N ALA A 9 -6.38 -1.41 -1.47
CA ALA A 9 -6.93 -0.74 -0.29
C ALA A 9 -6.83 0.79 -0.42
N VAL A 10 -5.65 1.30 -0.79
CA VAL A 10 -5.43 2.73 -1.01
C VAL A 10 -6.29 3.24 -2.17
N GLY A 11 -6.37 2.50 -3.29
CA GLY A 11 -7.18 2.88 -4.43
C GLY A 11 -8.67 3.04 -4.11
N LYS A 12 -9.23 2.14 -3.29
CA LYS A 12 -10.61 2.28 -2.80
C LYS A 12 -10.80 3.49 -1.88
N ALA A 13 -9.88 3.68 -0.93
CA ALA A 13 -9.94 4.82 -0.01
C ALA A 13 -9.85 6.15 -0.77
N ALA A 14 -8.93 6.25 -1.74
CA ALA A 14 -8.79 7.40 -2.61
C ALA A 14 -10.09 7.67 -3.41
N TYR A 15 -10.73 6.62 -3.93
CA TYR A 15 -12.02 6.77 -4.63
C TYR A 15 -13.11 7.38 -3.74
N TYR A 16 -13.21 6.94 -2.48
CA TYR A 16 -14.16 7.53 -1.52
C TYR A 16 -13.85 9.00 -1.22
N VAL A 17 -12.58 9.34 -1.02
CA VAL A 17 -12.14 10.73 -0.80
C VAL A 17 -12.46 11.62 -2.01
N ILE A 18 -12.21 11.14 -3.24
CA ILE A 18 -12.50 11.90 -4.45
C ILE A 18 -13.99 12.19 -4.58
N ASN A 19 -14.84 11.21 -4.31
CA ASN A 19 -16.29 11.40 -4.36
C ASN A 19 -16.77 12.37 -3.28
N ASP A 20 -16.21 12.27 -2.07
CA ASP A 20 -16.51 13.18 -0.97
C ASP A 20 -16.15 14.64 -1.31
N VAL A 21 -14.92 14.88 -1.78
CA VAL A 21 -14.47 16.21 -2.18
C VAL A 21 -15.33 16.78 -3.31
N ARG A 22 -15.70 15.95 -4.29
CA ARG A 22 -16.59 16.37 -5.39
C ARG A 22 -17.99 16.71 -4.91
N GLU A 23 -18.51 15.98 -3.93
CA GLU A 23 -19.82 16.26 -3.34
C GLU A 23 -19.79 17.56 -2.53
N GLN A 24 -18.76 17.77 -1.71
CA GLN A 24 -18.57 19.03 -0.96
C GLN A 24 -18.49 20.25 -1.89
N PHE A 25 -17.79 20.15 -3.04
CA PHE A 25 -17.74 21.24 -4.02
C PHE A 25 -19.09 21.52 -4.70
N LYS A 26 -19.97 20.51 -4.83
CA LYS A 26 -21.32 20.70 -5.39
C LYS A 26 -22.28 21.29 -4.36
N GLU A 27 -22.21 20.82 -3.12
CA GLU A 27 -23.06 21.27 -2.02
C GLU A 27 -22.71 22.70 -1.57
N LYS A 28 -21.41 23.04 -1.57
CA LYS A 28 -20.88 24.32 -1.11
C LYS A 28 -19.98 24.97 -2.18
N PRO A 29 -20.56 25.64 -3.20
CA PRO A 29 -19.78 26.31 -4.24
C PRO A 29 -18.83 27.39 -3.69
N GLY A 30 -19.15 27.97 -2.53
CA GLY A 30 -18.34 28.96 -1.83
C GLY A 30 -16.95 28.46 -1.41
N ILE A 31 -16.70 27.14 -1.43
CA ILE A 31 -15.37 26.55 -1.19
C ILE A 31 -14.40 26.91 -2.31
N LEU A 32 -14.82 26.82 -3.58
CA LEU A 32 -13.96 27.15 -4.73
C LEU A 32 -13.69 28.65 -4.83
N ALA A 33 -14.63 29.47 -4.35
CA ALA A 33 -14.47 30.91 -4.23
C ALA A 33 -13.64 31.33 -2.99
N GLY A 34 -13.28 30.39 -2.10
CA GLY A 34 -12.55 30.66 -0.86
C GLY A 34 -13.37 31.36 0.24
N SER A 35 -14.67 31.54 0.03
CA SER A 35 -15.60 32.18 0.99
C SER A 35 -16.11 31.24 2.07
N GLU A 36 -16.08 29.93 1.85
CA GLU A 36 -16.51 28.90 2.79
C GLU A 36 -15.42 27.88 3.06
N ARG A 37 -15.44 27.30 4.27
CA ARG A 37 -14.48 26.25 4.67
C ARG A 37 -15.02 24.85 4.31
N PRO A 38 -14.18 23.96 3.74
CA PRO A 38 -14.50 22.55 3.57
C PRO A 38 -14.75 21.84 4.91
N ASP A 39 -15.51 20.74 4.86
CA ASP A 39 -15.59 19.80 5.98
C ASP A 39 -14.42 18.82 5.93
N TYR A 40 -13.36 19.17 6.66
CA TYR A 40 -12.19 18.31 6.80
C TYR A 40 -12.48 17.07 7.67
N GLY A 41 -13.38 17.17 8.65
CA GLY A 41 -13.67 16.09 9.59
C GLY A 41 -14.32 14.90 8.89
N ARG A 42 -15.22 15.18 7.93
CA ARG A 42 -15.84 14.17 7.07
C ARG A 42 -14.80 13.39 6.26
N CYS A 43 -13.84 14.08 5.63
CA CYS A 43 -12.78 13.42 4.87
C CYS A 43 -11.87 12.56 5.76
N VAL A 44 -11.52 13.05 6.96
CA VAL A 44 -10.73 12.29 7.94
C VAL A 44 -11.45 11.00 8.36
N ASP A 45 -12.74 11.06 8.70
CA ASP A 45 -13.51 9.87 9.12
C ASP A 45 -13.57 8.80 8.00
N ILE A 46 -13.75 9.23 6.75
CA ILE A 46 -13.75 8.32 5.58
C ILE A 46 -12.41 7.59 5.45
N VAL A 47 -11.30 8.33 5.48
CA VAL A 47 -9.95 7.74 5.37
C VAL A 47 -9.66 6.82 6.54
N THR A 48 -10.00 7.23 7.77
CA THR A 48 -9.77 6.42 8.98
C THR A 48 -10.53 5.10 8.93
N ARG A 49 -11.84 5.14 8.63
CA ARG A 49 -12.64 3.90 8.53
C ARG A 49 -12.18 3.01 7.38
N GLY A 50 -11.86 3.60 6.25
CA GLY A 50 -11.33 2.89 5.09
C GLY A 50 -10.01 2.17 5.40
N ALA A 51 -9.07 2.87 6.03
CA ALA A 51 -7.79 2.32 6.43
C ALA A 51 -7.95 1.16 7.43
N LEU A 52 -8.74 1.35 8.49
CA LEU A 52 -9.01 0.33 9.51
C LEU A 52 -9.63 -0.93 8.94
N ARG A 53 -10.54 -0.81 7.98
CA ARG A 53 -11.19 -1.96 7.36
C ARG A 53 -10.27 -2.71 6.41
N GLU A 54 -9.55 -1.98 5.55
CA GLU A 54 -8.76 -2.61 4.49
C GLU A 54 -7.40 -3.14 4.99
N MET A 55 -6.89 -2.69 6.15
CA MET A 55 -5.66 -3.23 6.75
C MET A 55 -5.80 -4.65 7.32
N VAL A 56 -7.03 -5.09 7.62
CA VAL A 56 -7.30 -6.40 8.22
C VAL A 56 -6.81 -7.52 7.31
N LEU A 57 -7.17 -7.48 6.03
CA LEU A 57 -6.90 -8.60 5.12
C LEU A 57 -5.38 -8.81 4.84
N PRO A 58 -4.58 -7.77 4.53
CA PRO A 58 -3.12 -7.91 4.45
C PRO A 58 -2.49 -8.39 5.77
N GLY A 59 -2.99 -7.91 6.91
CA GLY A 59 -2.50 -8.32 8.23
C GLY A 59 -2.77 -9.80 8.53
N LEU A 60 -3.99 -10.27 8.26
CA LEU A 60 -4.35 -11.68 8.39
C LEU A 60 -3.49 -12.55 7.45
N LEU A 61 -3.27 -12.12 6.21
CA LEU A 61 -2.41 -12.84 5.29
C LEU A 61 -0.99 -12.98 5.86
N ALA A 62 -0.42 -11.91 6.39
CA ALA A 62 0.93 -11.93 6.96
C ALA A 62 1.07 -12.93 8.13
N VAL A 63 0.04 -12.98 9.00
CA VAL A 63 0.07 -13.81 10.22
C VAL A 63 -0.26 -15.27 9.93
N PHE A 64 -1.34 -15.52 9.19
CA PHE A 64 -1.88 -16.87 9.03
C PHE A 64 -1.19 -17.65 7.91
N MET A 65 -0.59 -17.00 6.90
CA MET A 65 0.04 -17.71 5.79
C MET A 65 1.11 -18.73 6.23
N PRO A 66 2.12 -18.39 7.05
CA PRO A 66 3.13 -19.38 7.47
C PRO A 66 2.53 -20.51 8.31
N ILE A 67 1.52 -20.21 9.15
CA ILE A 67 0.84 -21.21 9.99
C ILE A 67 0.06 -22.20 9.13
N VAL A 68 -0.76 -21.70 8.20
CA VAL A 68 -1.57 -22.51 7.30
C VAL A 68 -0.68 -23.37 6.41
N VAL A 69 0.36 -22.78 5.81
CA VAL A 69 1.32 -23.53 4.99
C VAL A 69 1.98 -24.64 5.82
N GLY A 70 2.50 -24.33 7.00
CA GLY A 70 3.18 -25.32 7.84
C GLY A 70 2.28 -26.47 8.28
N VAL A 71 1.07 -26.17 8.77
CA VAL A 71 0.13 -27.19 9.25
C VAL A 71 -0.41 -28.04 8.10
N VAL A 72 -0.81 -27.42 6.98
CA VAL A 72 -1.38 -28.14 5.83
C VAL A 72 -0.34 -29.04 5.18
N PHE A 73 0.88 -28.53 4.94
CA PHE A 73 1.94 -29.34 4.31
C PHE A 73 2.47 -30.42 5.25
N ARG A 74 2.48 -30.18 6.57
CA ARG A 74 2.75 -31.24 7.55
C ARG A 74 1.70 -32.35 7.48
N ALA A 75 0.42 -31.99 7.47
CA ALA A 75 -0.68 -32.97 7.49
C ALA A 75 -0.82 -33.75 6.17
N ALA A 76 -0.63 -33.09 5.02
CA ALA A 76 -0.83 -33.70 3.71
C ALA A 76 0.42 -34.40 3.15
N PHE A 77 1.62 -33.89 3.45
CA PHE A 77 2.86 -34.31 2.80
C PHE A 77 4.01 -34.62 3.77
N HIS A 78 3.80 -34.48 5.09
CA HIS A 78 4.81 -34.66 6.13
C HIS A 78 6.06 -33.76 5.99
N VAL A 79 5.92 -32.60 5.32
CA VAL A 79 7.04 -31.64 5.06
C VAL A 79 6.70 -30.22 5.53
N GLY A 80 6.27 -30.09 6.79
CA GLY A 80 5.83 -28.81 7.36
C GLY A 80 6.96 -27.78 7.46
N ALA A 81 8.08 -28.17 8.09
CA ALA A 81 9.21 -27.29 8.33
C ALA A 81 9.87 -26.84 7.01
N GLU A 82 10.04 -27.77 6.06
CA GLU A 82 10.63 -27.50 4.74
C GLU A 82 9.75 -26.56 3.92
N ALA A 83 8.42 -26.75 3.94
CA ALA A 83 7.49 -25.89 3.23
C ALA A 83 7.50 -24.45 3.76
N VAL A 84 7.52 -24.26 5.08
CA VAL A 84 7.60 -22.93 5.68
C VAL A 84 8.98 -22.30 5.45
N ALA A 85 10.06 -23.08 5.49
CA ALA A 85 11.40 -22.60 5.15
C ALA A 85 11.48 -22.12 3.69
N ALA A 86 10.87 -22.85 2.76
CA ALA A 86 10.76 -22.45 1.36
C ALA A 86 9.93 -21.17 1.19
N LEU A 87 8.78 -21.07 1.88
CA LEU A 87 7.95 -19.86 1.91
C LEU A 87 8.75 -18.66 2.41
N LEU A 88 9.52 -18.83 3.48
CA LEU A 88 10.33 -17.77 4.06
C LEU A 88 11.43 -17.30 3.10
N MET A 89 12.14 -18.25 2.48
CA MET A 89 13.23 -17.96 1.54
C MET A 89 12.72 -17.22 0.31
N VAL A 90 11.74 -17.80 -0.39
CA VAL A 90 11.19 -17.22 -1.63
C VAL A 90 10.42 -15.93 -1.33
N GLY A 91 9.69 -15.88 -0.21
CA GLY A 91 8.98 -14.70 0.25
C GLY A 91 9.93 -13.54 0.55
N THR A 92 11.09 -13.82 1.14
CA THR A 92 12.12 -12.80 1.40
C THR A 92 12.74 -12.29 0.11
N MET A 93 13.16 -13.18 -0.79
CA MET A 93 13.80 -12.80 -2.06
C MET A 93 12.84 -11.95 -2.91
N SER A 94 11.62 -12.44 -3.13
CA SER A 94 10.60 -11.71 -3.91
C SER A 94 10.17 -10.42 -3.21
N GLY A 95 10.03 -10.44 -1.89
CA GLY A 95 9.64 -9.27 -1.10
C GLY A 95 10.65 -8.13 -1.19
N ILE A 96 11.96 -8.40 -1.10
CA ILE A 96 13.01 -7.38 -1.20
C ILE A 96 13.02 -6.74 -2.59
N LEU A 97 12.94 -7.56 -3.65
CA LEU A 97 12.92 -7.07 -5.03
C LEU A 97 11.70 -6.18 -5.28
N MET A 98 10.52 -6.62 -4.82
CA MET A 98 9.29 -5.85 -4.94
C MET A 98 9.31 -4.56 -4.09
N ALA A 99 9.83 -4.62 -2.87
CA ALA A 99 9.93 -3.43 -2.01
C ALA A 99 10.82 -2.37 -2.65
N THR A 100 11.97 -2.78 -3.18
CA THR A 100 12.91 -1.88 -3.86
C THR A 100 12.28 -1.25 -5.10
N LEU A 101 11.59 -2.05 -5.93
CA LEU A 101 10.88 -1.56 -7.12
C LEU A 101 9.83 -0.51 -6.75
N LEU A 102 8.98 -0.80 -5.76
CA LEU A 102 7.87 0.07 -5.37
C LEU A 102 8.37 1.38 -4.73
N ASN A 103 9.34 1.29 -3.83
CA ASN A 103 9.93 2.46 -3.17
C ASN A 103 10.61 3.40 -4.17
N ASN A 104 11.49 2.84 -5.01
CA ASN A 104 12.25 3.63 -5.97
C ASN A 104 11.38 4.15 -7.11
N GLY A 105 10.45 3.34 -7.62
CA GLY A 105 9.53 3.75 -8.67
C GLY A 105 8.62 4.89 -8.22
N GLY A 106 8.00 4.76 -7.04
CA GLY A 106 7.18 5.83 -6.49
C GLY A 106 7.99 7.10 -6.19
N GLY A 107 9.19 6.96 -5.59
CA GLY A 107 10.08 8.08 -5.32
C GLY A 107 10.56 8.80 -6.59
N ALA A 108 10.81 8.06 -7.68
CA ALA A 108 11.18 8.63 -8.96
C ALA A 108 10.04 9.47 -9.55
N TRP A 109 8.79 9.00 -9.49
CA TRP A 109 7.64 9.77 -9.96
C TRP A 109 7.40 11.05 -9.14
N ASP A 110 7.51 10.99 -7.80
CA ASP A 110 7.38 12.19 -6.95
C ASP A 110 8.50 13.20 -7.26
N ASN A 111 9.73 12.74 -7.41
CA ASN A 111 10.87 13.62 -7.73
C ASN A 111 10.76 14.20 -9.14
N ALA A 112 10.27 13.45 -10.13
CA ALA A 112 10.01 13.96 -11.47
C ALA A 112 8.95 15.07 -11.46
N LYS A 113 7.86 14.88 -10.70
CA LYS A 113 6.84 15.92 -10.49
C LYS A 113 7.46 17.16 -9.84
N LYS A 114 8.21 17.01 -8.75
CA LYS A 114 8.88 18.13 -8.07
C LYS A 114 9.86 18.87 -8.98
N PHE A 115 10.58 18.15 -9.84
CA PHE A 115 11.49 18.75 -10.82
C PHE A 115 10.74 19.62 -11.84
N ILE A 116 9.60 19.16 -12.36
CA ILE A 116 8.76 19.97 -13.25
C ILE A 116 8.19 21.18 -12.50
N GLU A 117 7.85 21.03 -11.21
CA GLU A 117 7.38 22.13 -10.37
C GLU A 117 8.43 23.24 -10.14
N THR A 118 9.72 23.00 -10.40
CA THR A 118 10.75 24.06 -10.33
C THR A 118 10.78 24.97 -11.56
N GLY A 119 9.95 24.70 -12.58
CA GLY A 119 9.86 25.49 -13.82
C GLY A 119 10.39 24.77 -15.06
N GLU A 120 11.01 23.61 -14.88
CA GLU A 120 11.46 22.76 -15.97
C GLU A 120 10.27 22.15 -16.71
N TYR A 121 10.41 21.90 -18.01
CA TYR A 121 9.35 21.34 -18.86
C TYR A 121 7.99 22.06 -18.76
N GLY A 122 8.03 23.39 -18.61
CA GLY A 122 6.84 24.25 -18.63
C GLY A 122 6.21 24.54 -17.27
N GLY A 123 6.72 23.99 -16.17
CA GLY A 123 6.30 24.40 -14.83
C GLY A 123 4.89 23.93 -14.42
N LYS A 124 4.41 24.45 -13.28
CA LYS A 124 3.09 24.10 -12.72
C LYS A 124 1.95 24.43 -13.68
N GLY A 125 1.03 23.49 -13.85
CA GLY A 125 -0.14 23.62 -14.71
C GLY A 125 0.10 23.26 -16.19
N SER A 126 1.35 23.02 -16.59
CA SER A 126 1.67 22.48 -17.93
C SER A 126 1.14 21.06 -18.10
N ASP A 127 1.07 20.59 -19.34
CA ASP A 127 0.65 19.21 -19.60
C ASP A 127 1.67 18.18 -19.09
N ALA A 128 2.96 18.54 -19.07
CA ALA A 128 3.99 17.73 -18.43
C ALA A 128 3.76 17.63 -16.91
N HIS A 129 3.39 18.74 -16.25
CA HIS A 129 3.08 18.74 -14.82
C HIS A 129 1.87 17.86 -14.51
N LYS A 130 0.78 17.98 -15.28
CA LYS A 130 -0.40 17.12 -15.11
C LYS A 130 -0.06 15.64 -15.29
N ALA A 131 0.74 15.28 -16.30
CA ALA A 131 1.19 13.91 -16.51
C ALA A 131 2.04 13.40 -15.33
N ALA A 132 2.93 14.24 -14.80
CA ALA A 132 3.76 13.88 -13.65
C ALA A 132 2.94 13.72 -12.36
N VAL A 133 1.89 14.53 -12.17
CA VAL A 133 0.93 14.36 -11.05
C VAL A 133 0.19 13.02 -11.16
N VAL A 134 -0.19 12.58 -12.37
CA VAL A 134 -0.76 11.24 -12.57
C VAL A 134 0.26 10.15 -12.21
N GLY A 135 1.53 10.31 -12.62
CA GLY A 135 2.59 9.37 -12.24
C GLY A 135 2.80 9.28 -10.72
N ASP A 136 2.85 10.42 -10.03
CA ASP A 136 3.03 10.47 -8.57
C ASP A 136 1.85 9.85 -7.82
N THR A 137 0.62 10.12 -8.26
CA THR A 137 -0.59 9.51 -7.65
C THR A 137 -0.66 7.98 -7.84
N VAL A 138 -0.08 7.44 -8.93
CA VAL A 138 0.14 6.00 -9.08
C VAL A 138 1.26 5.52 -8.14
N GLY A 139 2.29 6.33 -7.93
CA GLY A 139 3.44 6.05 -7.06
C GLY A 139 3.16 6.13 -5.55
N ASP A 140 2.19 6.92 -5.10
CA ASP A 140 1.79 7.07 -3.69
C ASP A 140 1.53 5.72 -2.98
N PRO A 141 0.63 4.84 -3.47
CA PRO A 141 0.43 3.54 -2.84
C PRO A 141 1.67 2.63 -2.88
N PHE A 142 2.61 2.89 -3.81
CA PHE A 142 3.82 2.09 -3.94
C PHE A 142 4.84 2.50 -2.87
N LYS A 143 5.19 3.78 -2.78
CA LYS A 143 6.24 4.29 -1.90
C LYS A 143 5.79 4.47 -0.44
N ASP A 144 4.51 4.74 -0.20
CA ASP A 144 4.03 5.08 1.16
C ASP A 144 3.24 3.97 1.84
N THR A 145 2.80 2.95 1.08
CA THR A 145 2.01 1.85 1.64
C THR A 145 2.65 0.49 1.37
N ALA A 146 2.65 0.02 0.12
CA ALA A 146 3.01 -1.36 -0.18
C ALA A 146 4.51 -1.63 -0.03
N GLY A 147 5.36 -0.74 -0.54
CA GLY A 147 6.82 -0.88 -0.53
C GLY A 147 7.41 -0.96 0.88
N PRO A 148 7.17 0.02 1.77
CA PRO A 148 7.65 -0.04 3.15
C PRO A 148 7.06 -1.22 3.93
N SER A 149 5.79 -1.56 3.70
CA SER A 149 5.11 -2.66 4.39
C SER A 149 5.68 -4.04 4.04
N LEU A 150 6.29 -4.21 2.86
CA LEU A 150 6.95 -5.47 2.50
C LEU A 150 8.16 -5.77 3.40
N HIS A 151 8.90 -4.75 3.85
CA HIS A 151 10.00 -4.95 4.80
C HIS A 151 9.49 -5.45 6.16
N VAL A 152 8.32 -4.94 6.59
CA VAL A 152 7.67 -5.40 7.82
C VAL A 152 7.14 -6.83 7.64
N LEU A 153 6.50 -7.13 6.51
CA LEU A 153 6.01 -8.45 6.18
C LEU A 153 7.11 -9.52 6.26
N ILE A 154 8.27 -9.27 5.65
CA ILE A 154 9.40 -10.21 5.67
C ILE A 154 9.83 -10.52 7.11
N LYS A 155 9.99 -9.49 7.94
CA LYS A 155 10.36 -9.67 9.35
C LYS A 155 9.30 -10.46 10.12
N LEU A 156 8.02 -10.15 9.90
CA LEU A 156 6.91 -10.87 10.54
C LEU A 156 6.88 -12.34 10.12
N LEU A 157 7.08 -12.65 8.85
CA LEU A 157 7.16 -14.03 8.37
C LEU A 157 8.27 -14.80 9.10
N SER A 158 9.47 -14.21 9.25
CA SER A 158 10.57 -14.81 10.01
C SER A 158 10.20 -15.04 11.48
N THR A 159 9.67 -14.01 12.16
CA THR A 159 9.34 -14.08 13.59
C THR A 159 8.25 -15.11 13.87
N ILE A 160 7.19 -15.13 13.07
CA ILE A 160 6.08 -16.08 13.25
C ILE A 160 6.55 -17.51 12.94
N THR A 161 7.32 -17.70 11.88
CA THR A 161 7.91 -19.01 11.54
C THR A 161 8.73 -19.55 12.70
N LEU A 162 9.59 -18.72 13.31
CA LEU A 162 10.43 -19.12 14.42
C LEU A 162 9.61 -19.48 15.68
N VAL A 163 8.65 -18.64 16.06
CA VAL A 163 7.80 -18.87 17.24
C VAL A 163 6.96 -20.13 17.08
N MET A 164 6.46 -20.38 15.87
CA MET A 164 5.59 -21.51 15.56
C MET A 164 6.36 -22.77 15.13
N ALA A 165 7.70 -22.75 15.13
CA ALA A 165 8.51 -23.88 14.68
C ALA A 165 8.15 -25.23 15.32
N PRO A 166 7.84 -25.34 16.64
CA PRO A 166 7.40 -26.60 17.24
C PRO A 166 6.12 -27.18 16.63
N LEU A 167 5.28 -26.35 16.00
CA LEU A 167 4.07 -26.79 15.29
C LEU A 167 4.38 -27.44 13.93
N PHE A 168 5.56 -27.18 13.36
CA PHE A 168 5.92 -27.60 12.00
C PHE A 168 6.84 -28.82 11.96
N ILE A 169 7.57 -29.07 13.06
CA ILE A 169 8.48 -30.21 13.27
C ILE A 169 7.69 -31.39 13.86
#